data_AF-A0A552JCE2-F1
#
_entry.id   AF-A0A552JCE2-F1
#
_cell.length_a   1.000
_cell.length_b   1.000
_cell.length_c   1.000
_cell.angle_alpha   90.00
_cell.angle_beta   90.00
_cell.angle_gamma   90.00
#
_symmetry.space_group_name_H-M   'P 1'
#
loop_
_entity.id
_entity.type
_entity.pdbx_description
1 polymer ?
#
loop_
_entity_poly.entity_id
_entity_poly.type
_entity_poly.pdbx_seq_one_letter_code
_entity_poly.pdbx_strand_id
1 'polypeptide(L)'
;MNFFQKLNHAISQNQTLLVLGLDANPEMMPSTPGELIVNLERWLKFIIDETAPFVCAYKPTLGFYQALGAAGLELLQRILTAIPAHIPVILDAKHGDINTSSILAETIFKTWQVDAVTLNPYSGQDHVAPFLVYPEHGAFILCHTSNQGAINLQEFPSRDNPFYLQVVKEACTWGTPEQVFLEVGTTQPEILKKIRNFAPERLILLRSIWEDKSKFSELITVGLNSHGEGLLIPVPQDFLSQPDLGSKVKDLREEVNKIKQNHQQESSQDDTWTANVCLLKQHPHQDLILQLFDIGCLMFGDYVQASGETFSYYIDLRKIISNPNIFQQVIEAYGEILKTLTFDRVAGIPYGSLPTATGLSLLLNHPMIFPRKEVKAHGTRRVIEGNFQVGETVVVVDDILISGKSAIEGAEKIKSAGLLVNDIVVFIDHGGPVKDKLRSHGYQPYSVLTLAEITDTLYEAGRLTEAEYSCFLNRSH
;
A
#
# COMPACT_ATOMS: atom_id res chain seq x y z
N MET A 1 -19.46 0.08 0.01
CA MET A 1 -18.29 -0.81 0.15
C MET A 1 -17.59 -0.66 -1.17
N ASN A 2 -16.41 -0.04 -1.15
CA ASN A 2 -15.70 0.25 -2.38
C ASN A 2 -15.15 -1.05 -2.99
N PHE A 3 -14.78 -1.01 -4.28
CA PHE A 3 -14.24 -2.15 -5.01
C PHE A 3 -13.06 -2.81 -4.28
N PHE A 4 -12.13 -2.02 -3.75
CA PHE A 4 -10.93 -2.52 -3.08
C PHE A 4 -11.27 -3.33 -1.82
N GLN A 5 -12.18 -2.82 -0.99
CA GLN A 5 -12.70 -3.53 0.19
C GLN A 5 -13.42 -4.82 -0.20
N LYS A 6 -14.27 -4.77 -1.23
CA LYS A 6 -14.99 -5.94 -1.76
C LYS A 6 -14.02 -7.02 -2.25
N LEU A 7 -12.98 -6.61 -2.98
CA LEU A 7 -11.94 -7.49 -3.48
C LEU A 7 -11.14 -8.12 -2.35
N ASN A 8 -10.65 -7.33 -1.38
CA ASN A 8 -9.89 -7.86 -0.25
C ASN A 8 -10.73 -8.81 0.61
N HIS A 9 -12.04 -8.53 0.76
CA HIS A 9 -12.97 -9.46 1.40
C HIS A 9 -13.06 -10.78 0.62
N ALA A 10 -13.23 -10.75 -0.71
CA ALA A 10 -13.27 -11.96 -1.54
C ALA A 10 -11.94 -12.74 -1.54
N ILE A 11 -10.79 -12.05 -1.59
CA ILE A 11 -9.46 -12.65 -1.47
C ILE A 11 -9.34 -13.39 -0.14
N SER A 12 -9.72 -12.75 0.96
CA SER A 12 -9.65 -13.35 2.31
C SER A 12 -10.65 -14.50 2.49
N GLN A 13 -11.89 -14.33 2.04
CA GLN A 13 -12.93 -15.34 2.18
C GLN A 13 -12.59 -16.62 1.39
N ASN A 14 -12.13 -16.46 0.14
CA ASN A 14 -11.88 -17.59 -0.76
C ASN A 14 -10.41 -18.05 -0.75
N GLN A 15 -9.54 -17.34 -0.01
CA GLN A 15 -8.09 -17.59 0.11
C GLN A 15 -7.44 -17.73 -1.27
N THR A 16 -7.61 -16.71 -2.11
CA THR A 16 -7.25 -16.80 -3.53
C THR A 16 -6.89 -15.43 -4.12
N LEU A 17 -6.02 -15.45 -5.12
CA LEU A 17 -5.69 -14.30 -5.98
C LEU A 17 -6.22 -14.49 -7.40
N LEU A 18 -7.02 -15.54 -7.64
CA LEU A 18 -7.45 -15.93 -8.96
C LEU A 18 -8.61 -15.05 -9.46
N VAL A 19 -8.48 -14.57 -10.69
CA VAL A 19 -9.51 -13.85 -11.42
C VAL A 19 -9.92 -14.66 -12.63
N LEU A 20 -11.21 -14.94 -12.78
CA LEU A 20 -11.70 -15.75 -13.89
C LEU A 20 -12.37 -14.90 -14.97
N GLY A 21 -11.98 -15.10 -16.22
CA GLY A 21 -12.61 -14.44 -17.37
C GLY A 21 -13.97 -15.04 -17.70
N LEU A 22 -15.00 -14.19 -17.81
CA LEU A 22 -16.35 -14.60 -18.24
C LEU A 22 -16.57 -14.11 -19.68
N ASP A 23 -15.84 -14.72 -20.60
CA ASP A 23 -15.83 -14.32 -22.00
C ASP A 23 -16.86 -15.13 -22.78
N ALA A 24 -17.83 -14.46 -23.40
CA ALA A 24 -18.85 -15.09 -24.24
C ALA A 24 -18.29 -15.50 -25.62
N ASN A 25 -17.24 -16.32 -25.63
CA ASN A 25 -16.55 -16.77 -26.84
C ASN A 25 -17.16 -18.09 -27.36
N PRO A 26 -17.87 -18.09 -28.51
CA PRO A 26 -18.46 -19.30 -29.09
C PRO A 26 -17.44 -20.39 -29.43
N GLU A 27 -16.19 -20.02 -29.74
CA GLU A 27 -15.15 -20.96 -30.15
C GLU A 27 -14.63 -21.83 -28.98
N MET A 28 -14.77 -21.34 -27.76
CA MET A 28 -14.32 -22.02 -26.53
C MET A 28 -15.43 -22.85 -25.88
N MET A 29 -16.68 -22.58 -26.22
CA MET A 29 -17.84 -23.24 -25.63
C MET A 29 -17.96 -24.69 -26.15
N PRO A 30 -18.20 -25.69 -25.29
CA PRO A 30 -18.49 -27.05 -25.72
C PRO A 30 -19.67 -27.11 -26.70
N SER A 31 -19.51 -27.87 -27.78
CA SER A 31 -20.54 -27.98 -28.83
C SER A 31 -21.84 -28.54 -28.26
N THR A 32 -22.86 -27.68 -28.20
CA THR A 32 -24.17 -28.00 -27.64
C THR A 32 -25.26 -27.62 -28.64
N PRO A 33 -26.23 -28.51 -28.93
CA PRO A 33 -27.37 -28.17 -29.79
C PRO A 33 -28.18 -26.98 -29.22
N GLY A 34 -28.80 -26.19 -30.09
CA GLY A 34 -29.70 -25.10 -29.70
C GLY A 34 -29.19 -23.71 -30.05
N GLU A 35 -29.84 -22.69 -29.48
CA GLU A 35 -29.56 -21.28 -29.75
C GLU A 35 -28.27 -20.82 -29.06
N LEU A 36 -27.41 -20.11 -29.81
CA LEU A 36 -26.09 -19.69 -29.35
C LEU A 36 -26.13 -18.89 -28.04
N ILE A 37 -26.98 -17.86 -27.94
CA ILE A 37 -27.06 -17.00 -26.75
C ILE A 37 -27.50 -17.78 -25.52
N VAL A 38 -28.48 -18.68 -25.66
CA VAL A 38 -28.97 -19.54 -24.57
C VAL A 38 -27.88 -20.50 -24.10
N ASN A 39 -27.12 -21.07 -25.04
CA ASN A 39 -26.03 -21.98 -24.72
C ASN A 39 -24.86 -21.26 -24.04
N LEU A 40 -24.48 -20.07 -24.52
CA LEU A 40 -23.48 -19.21 -23.87
C LEU A 40 -23.90 -18.83 -22.45
N GLU A 41 -25.17 -18.45 -22.25
CA GLU A 41 -25.69 -18.12 -20.93
C GLU A 41 -25.59 -19.29 -19.96
N ARG A 42 -26.02 -20.49 -20.40
CA ARG A 42 -25.95 -21.70 -19.58
C ARG A 42 -24.50 -22.05 -19.23
N TRP A 43 -23.60 -21.95 -20.19
CA TRP A 43 -22.19 -22.26 -20.00
C TRP A 43 -21.50 -21.28 -19.05
N LEU A 44 -21.73 -19.97 -19.19
CA LEU A 44 -21.17 -18.95 -18.30
C LEU A 44 -21.72 -19.06 -16.88
N LYS A 45 -23.01 -19.38 -16.70
CA LYS A 45 -23.60 -19.66 -15.38
C LYS A 45 -22.98 -20.90 -14.73
N PHE A 46 -22.80 -21.97 -15.50
CA PHE A 46 -22.09 -23.17 -15.03
C PHE A 46 -20.66 -22.84 -14.58
N ILE A 47 -19.92 -22.03 -15.36
CA ILE A 47 -18.58 -21.57 -14.97
C ILE A 47 -18.62 -20.83 -13.62
N ILE A 48 -19.58 -19.93 -13.42
CA ILE A 48 -19.74 -19.20 -12.15
C ILE A 48 -19.98 -20.19 -11.00
N ASP A 49 -20.94 -21.09 -11.15
CA ASP A 49 -21.32 -22.05 -10.11
C ASP A 49 -20.14 -22.94 -9.68
N GLU A 50 -19.33 -23.41 -10.64
CA GLU A 50 -18.18 -24.27 -10.38
C GLU A 50 -16.96 -23.56 -9.79
N THR A 51 -16.86 -22.23 -9.95
CA THR A 51 -15.61 -21.50 -9.66
C THR A 51 -15.73 -20.43 -8.58
N ALA A 52 -16.95 -20.01 -8.22
CA ALA A 52 -17.18 -18.97 -7.22
C ALA A 52 -16.43 -19.18 -5.89
N PRO A 53 -16.29 -20.41 -5.34
CA PRO A 53 -15.53 -20.65 -4.11
C PRO A 53 -14.00 -20.49 -4.24
N PHE A 54 -13.47 -20.39 -5.47
CA PHE A 54 -12.03 -20.47 -5.74
C PHE A 54 -11.43 -19.21 -6.36
N VAL A 55 -12.26 -18.22 -6.70
CA VAL A 55 -11.85 -16.96 -7.35
C VAL A 55 -12.16 -15.75 -6.46
N CYS A 56 -11.42 -14.66 -6.63
CA CYS A 56 -11.64 -13.41 -5.90
C CYS A 56 -12.30 -12.33 -6.77
N ALA A 57 -12.37 -12.50 -8.09
CA ALA A 57 -13.10 -11.62 -8.99
C ALA A 57 -13.48 -12.34 -10.29
N TYR A 58 -14.52 -11.84 -10.95
CA TYR A 58 -14.83 -12.19 -12.33
C TYR A 58 -14.54 -11.04 -13.27
N LYS A 59 -14.04 -11.36 -14.47
CA LYS A 59 -13.62 -10.37 -15.47
C LYS A 59 -14.25 -10.62 -16.84
N PRO A 60 -15.50 -10.21 -17.09
CA PRO A 60 -16.08 -10.28 -18.43
C PRO A 60 -15.38 -9.30 -19.39
N THR A 61 -14.99 -9.76 -20.58
CA THR A 61 -14.43 -8.88 -21.62
C THR A 61 -15.53 -8.35 -22.53
N LEU A 62 -15.74 -7.03 -22.50
CA LEU A 62 -16.87 -6.36 -23.17
C LEU A 62 -16.93 -6.65 -24.68
N GLY A 63 -15.77 -6.77 -25.34
CA GLY A 63 -15.66 -7.02 -26.77
C GLY A 63 -16.36 -8.31 -27.25
N PHE A 64 -16.33 -9.39 -26.46
CA PHE A 64 -17.03 -10.63 -26.83
C PHE A 64 -18.54 -10.45 -26.86
N TYR A 65 -19.08 -9.72 -25.88
CA TYR A 65 -20.52 -9.44 -25.82
C TYR A 65 -20.95 -8.46 -26.90
N GLN A 66 -20.13 -7.45 -27.22
CA GLN A 66 -20.39 -6.51 -28.31
C GLN A 66 -20.41 -7.20 -29.69
N ALA A 67 -19.50 -8.15 -29.92
CA ALA A 67 -19.43 -8.91 -31.16
C ALA A 67 -20.71 -9.74 -31.43
N LEU A 68 -21.47 -10.09 -30.38
CA LEU A 68 -22.76 -10.79 -30.47
C LEU A 68 -23.96 -9.83 -30.67
N GLY A 69 -23.71 -8.53 -30.81
CA GLY A 69 -24.74 -7.51 -31.03
C GLY A 69 -25.61 -7.23 -29.80
N ALA A 70 -26.83 -6.75 -30.03
CA ALA A 70 -27.76 -6.38 -28.94
C ALA A 70 -28.04 -7.54 -27.98
N ALA A 71 -28.27 -8.74 -28.51
CA ALA A 71 -28.49 -9.95 -27.71
C ALA A 71 -27.27 -10.29 -26.82
N GLY A 72 -26.06 -9.95 -27.26
CA GLY A 72 -24.84 -10.09 -26.47
C GLY A 72 -24.76 -9.12 -25.29
N LEU A 73 -25.16 -7.86 -25.48
CA LEU A 73 -25.22 -6.89 -24.39
C LEU A 73 -26.32 -7.21 -23.37
N GLU A 74 -27.44 -7.77 -23.82
CA GLU A 74 -28.46 -8.32 -22.92
C GLU A 74 -27.94 -9.54 -22.16
N LEU A 75 -27.19 -10.41 -22.83
CA LEU A 75 -26.52 -11.54 -22.19
C LEU A 75 -25.55 -11.06 -21.11
N LEU A 76 -24.73 -10.03 -21.37
CA LEU A 76 -23.83 -9.45 -20.37
C LEU A 76 -24.58 -9.08 -19.08
N GLN A 77 -25.70 -8.36 -19.18
CA GLN A 77 -26.50 -7.98 -18.01
C GLN A 77 -27.04 -9.18 -17.23
N ARG A 78 -27.48 -10.24 -17.94
CA ARG A 78 -27.93 -11.48 -17.29
C ARG A 78 -26.79 -12.20 -16.57
N ILE A 79 -25.59 -12.20 -17.15
CA ILE A 79 -24.39 -12.80 -16.53
C ILE A 79 -23.90 -11.99 -15.34
N LEU A 80 -23.87 -10.66 -15.43
CA LEU A 80 -23.55 -9.79 -14.30
C LEU A 80 -24.46 -10.05 -13.10
N THR A 81 -25.76 -10.25 -13.36
CA THR A 81 -26.75 -10.59 -12.31
C THR A 81 -26.54 -11.98 -11.70
N ALA A 82 -25.94 -12.91 -12.45
CA ALA A 82 -25.69 -14.27 -11.98
C ALA A 82 -24.46 -14.37 -11.06
N ILE A 83 -23.56 -13.38 -11.07
CA ILE A 83 -22.37 -13.37 -10.25
C ILE A 83 -22.76 -13.15 -8.77
N PRO A 84 -22.25 -13.95 -7.81
CA PRO A 84 -22.52 -13.75 -6.39
C PRO A 84 -22.13 -12.34 -5.94
N ALA A 85 -23.04 -11.64 -5.25
CA ALA A 85 -22.89 -10.22 -4.91
C ALA A 85 -21.62 -9.87 -4.10
N HIS A 86 -21.03 -10.83 -3.39
CA HIS A 86 -19.80 -10.63 -2.63
C HIS A 86 -18.52 -10.70 -3.48
N ILE A 87 -18.59 -11.25 -4.70
CA ILE A 87 -17.46 -11.33 -5.64
C ILE A 87 -17.49 -10.08 -6.52
N PRO A 88 -16.40 -9.29 -6.58
CA PRO A 88 -16.32 -8.12 -7.44
C PRO A 88 -16.24 -8.49 -8.92
N VAL A 89 -16.73 -7.58 -9.76
CA VAL A 89 -16.67 -7.66 -11.21
C VAL A 89 -15.75 -6.59 -11.78
N ILE A 90 -14.80 -7.01 -12.60
CA ILE A 90 -13.90 -6.14 -13.36
C ILE A 90 -14.31 -6.22 -14.84
N LEU A 91 -14.99 -5.21 -15.37
CA LEU A 91 -15.33 -5.19 -16.79
C LEU A 91 -14.10 -4.83 -17.62
N ASP A 92 -13.66 -5.77 -18.44
CA ASP A 92 -12.53 -5.55 -19.34
C ASP A 92 -13.00 -4.87 -20.63
N ALA A 93 -13.04 -3.52 -20.58
CA ALA A 93 -13.52 -2.66 -21.66
C ALA A 93 -12.40 -2.04 -22.50
N LYS A 94 -11.19 -1.88 -21.94
CA LYS A 94 -10.03 -1.18 -22.55
C LYS A 94 -10.40 0.15 -23.21
N HIS A 95 -11.30 0.88 -22.56
CA HIS A 95 -11.81 2.13 -23.11
C HIS A 95 -10.72 3.21 -23.18
N GLY A 96 -10.74 4.05 -24.22
CA GLY A 96 -9.71 5.05 -24.47
C GLY A 96 -10.21 6.20 -25.33
N ASP A 97 -11.43 6.69 -25.07
CA ASP A 97 -12.02 7.82 -25.79
C ASP A 97 -12.49 8.92 -24.82
N ILE A 98 -12.07 10.16 -25.05
CA ILE A 98 -12.39 11.30 -24.16
C ILE A 98 -13.89 11.63 -24.20
N ASN A 99 -14.50 11.58 -25.39
CA ASN A 99 -15.85 12.11 -25.60
C ASN A 99 -16.94 11.23 -24.96
N THR A 100 -16.74 9.92 -24.95
CA THR A 100 -17.73 8.95 -24.47
C THR A 100 -17.48 8.46 -23.04
N SER A 101 -16.34 8.81 -22.44
CA SER A 101 -15.93 8.34 -21.10
C SER A 101 -16.97 8.59 -20.02
N SER A 102 -17.57 9.78 -19.93
CA SER A 102 -18.57 10.09 -18.88
C SER A 102 -19.84 9.24 -18.99
N ILE A 103 -20.34 9.03 -20.21
CA ILE A 103 -21.55 8.23 -20.47
C ILE A 103 -21.25 6.75 -20.23
N LEU A 104 -20.07 6.30 -20.65
CA LEU A 104 -19.65 4.92 -20.44
C LEU A 104 -19.43 4.62 -18.95
N ALA A 105 -18.79 5.51 -18.20
CA ALA A 105 -18.60 5.36 -16.75
C ALA A 105 -19.96 5.25 -16.03
N GLU A 106 -20.92 6.13 -16.36
CA GLU A 106 -22.27 6.06 -15.81
C GLU A 106 -22.98 4.74 -16.16
N THR A 107 -22.85 4.28 -17.40
CA THR A 107 -23.45 3.01 -17.84
C THR A 107 -22.86 1.83 -17.07
N ILE A 108 -21.53 1.74 -16.99
CA ILE A 108 -20.83 0.63 -16.33
C ILE A 108 -21.13 0.61 -14.83
N PHE A 109 -21.03 1.74 -14.15
CA PHE A 109 -21.10 1.79 -12.69
C PHE A 109 -22.53 1.90 -12.17
N LYS A 110 -23.42 2.67 -12.81
CA LYS A 110 -24.80 2.84 -12.33
C LYS A 110 -25.77 1.84 -12.93
N THR A 111 -25.65 1.57 -14.23
CA THR A 111 -26.62 0.70 -14.94
C THR A 111 -26.23 -0.76 -14.80
N TRP A 112 -24.98 -1.10 -15.11
CA TRP A 112 -24.48 -2.48 -15.05
C TRP A 112 -23.96 -2.87 -13.67
N GLN A 113 -23.78 -1.91 -12.76
CA GLN A 113 -23.33 -2.14 -11.37
C GLN A 113 -22.03 -2.95 -11.29
N VAL A 114 -21.12 -2.73 -12.24
CA VAL A 114 -19.79 -3.32 -12.26
C VAL A 114 -18.91 -2.57 -11.26
N ASP A 115 -18.01 -3.27 -10.57
CA ASP A 115 -17.19 -2.65 -9.53
C ASP A 115 -15.90 -1.98 -10.05
N ALA A 116 -15.31 -2.47 -11.15
CA ALA A 116 -14.12 -1.87 -11.76
C ALA A 116 -14.08 -2.01 -13.29
N VAL A 117 -13.26 -1.19 -13.96
CA VAL A 117 -13.12 -1.19 -15.44
C VAL A 117 -11.66 -1.12 -15.89
N THR A 118 -11.33 -1.75 -17.02
CA THR A 118 -10.01 -1.58 -17.69
C THR A 118 -10.02 -0.42 -18.68
N LEU A 119 -8.96 0.38 -18.70
CA LEU A 119 -8.80 1.59 -19.52
C LEU A 119 -7.44 1.62 -20.23
N ASN A 120 -7.39 2.24 -21.42
CA ASN A 120 -6.16 2.43 -22.19
C ASN A 120 -5.51 3.77 -21.83
N PRO A 121 -4.25 3.82 -21.39
CA PRO A 121 -3.62 5.04 -20.89
C PRO A 121 -3.34 6.11 -21.94
N TYR A 122 -3.40 5.79 -23.24
CA TYR A 122 -2.76 6.60 -24.28
C TYR A 122 -3.28 8.04 -24.36
N SER A 123 -4.58 8.24 -24.10
CA SER A 123 -5.20 9.56 -24.10
C SER A 123 -5.00 10.36 -22.80
N GLY A 124 -4.19 9.85 -21.86
CA GLY A 124 -3.85 10.52 -20.60
C GLY A 124 -4.99 10.54 -19.58
N GLN A 125 -4.78 11.25 -18.48
CA GLN A 125 -5.71 11.28 -17.34
C GLN A 125 -7.12 11.78 -17.70
N ASP A 126 -7.25 12.67 -18.69
CA ASP A 126 -8.52 13.36 -19.00
C ASP A 126 -9.66 12.39 -19.35
N HIS A 127 -9.38 11.28 -20.03
CA HIS A 127 -10.40 10.26 -20.32
C HIS A 127 -10.60 9.27 -19.15
N VAL A 128 -9.64 9.17 -18.23
CA VAL A 128 -9.72 8.32 -17.04
C VAL A 128 -10.51 9.02 -15.94
N ALA A 129 -10.39 10.33 -15.82
CA ALA A 129 -11.01 11.14 -14.77
C ALA A 129 -12.53 10.92 -14.62
N PRO A 130 -13.34 10.78 -15.71
CA PRO A 130 -14.76 10.46 -15.59
C PRO A 130 -15.08 9.11 -14.92
N PHE A 131 -14.13 8.17 -14.89
CA PHE A 131 -14.27 6.93 -14.13
C PHE A 131 -13.86 7.12 -12.67
N LEU A 132 -12.86 7.99 -12.40
CA LEU A 132 -12.33 8.25 -11.06
C LEU A 132 -13.22 9.15 -10.20
N VAL A 133 -14.20 9.86 -10.77
CA VAL A 133 -15.21 10.59 -9.97
C VAL A 133 -16.12 9.65 -9.16
N TYR A 134 -16.04 8.33 -9.40
CA TYR A 134 -16.75 7.30 -8.65
C TYR A 134 -15.81 6.66 -7.62
N PRO A 135 -15.71 7.18 -6.38
CA PRO A 135 -14.73 6.75 -5.38
C PRO A 135 -14.91 5.30 -4.92
N GLU A 136 -16.12 4.75 -5.05
CA GLU A 136 -16.40 3.35 -4.70
C GLU A 136 -15.94 2.34 -5.77
N HIS A 137 -15.44 2.79 -6.93
CA HIS A 137 -15.15 1.94 -8.09
C HIS A 137 -13.67 1.95 -8.47
N GLY A 138 -13.22 0.90 -9.16
CA GLY A 138 -11.83 0.73 -9.58
C GLY A 138 -11.57 1.03 -11.06
N ALA A 139 -10.36 1.48 -11.38
CA ALA A 139 -9.85 1.63 -12.74
C ALA A 139 -8.51 0.89 -12.89
N PHE A 140 -8.45 -0.08 -13.81
CA PHE A 140 -7.24 -0.80 -14.20
C PHE A 140 -6.65 -0.16 -15.46
N ILE A 141 -5.46 0.42 -15.33
CA ILE A 141 -4.79 1.10 -16.43
C ILE A 141 -3.87 0.11 -17.14
N LEU A 142 -4.04 -0.04 -18.46
CA LEU A 142 -3.19 -0.90 -19.26
C LEU A 142 -1.75 -0.37 -19.35
N CYS A 143 -0.82 -0.99 -18.63
CA CYS A 143 0.57 -0.54 -18.60
C CYS A 143 1.44 -1.28 -19.61
N HIS A 144 1.32 -2.60 -19.70
CA HIS A 144 2.15 -3.43 -20.56
C HIS A 144 1.35 -4.56 -21.22
N THR A 145 1.79 -5.01 -22.40
CA THR A 145 1.20 -6.13 -23.15
C THR A 145 2.28 -7.05 -23.73
N SER A 146 2.00 -8.36 -23.78
CA SER A 146 2.99 -9.38 -24.20
C SER A 146 3.13 -9.52 -25.72
N ASN A 147 2.24 -8.92 -26.51
CA ASN A 147 2.22 -9.11 -27.96
C ASN A 147 3.41 -8.44 -28.64
N GLN A 148 4.03 -9.17 -29.58
CA GLN A 148 5.22 -8.74 -30.32
C GLN A 148 5.08 -7.35 -30.98
N GLY A 149 3.90 -7.06 -31.53
CA GLY A 149 3.63 -5.78 -32.21
C GLY A 149 3.70 -4.54 -31.30
N ALA A 150 3.62 -4.72 -29.97
CA ALA A 150 3.67 -3.62 -29.04
C ALA A 150 5.10 -3.32 -28.52
N ILE A 151 6.10 -4.15 -28.83
CA ILE A 151 7.49 -3.96 -28.38
C ILE A 151 8.04 -2.59 -28.81
N ASN A 152 7.85 -2.23 -30.08
CA ASN A 152 8.38 -0.97 -30.63
C ASN A 152 7.77 0.29 -29.98
N LEU A 153 6.53 0.20 -29.48
CA LEU A 153 5.89 1.31 -28.76
C LEU A 153 6.28 1.29 -27.28
N GLN A 154 6.26 0.11 -26.66
CA GLN A 154 6.51 -0.03 -25.22
C GLN A 154 7.97 0.19 -24.84
N GLU A 155 8.93 -0.18 -25.69
CA GLU A 155 10.37 0.04 -25.46
C GLU A 155 10.87 1.42 -25.94
N PHE A 156 10.01 2.26 -26.53
CA PHE A 156 10.39 3.62 -26.94
C PHE A 156 10.51 4.55 -25.73
N PRO A 157 11.43 5.53 -25.71
CA PRO A 157 12.52 5.74 -26.67
C PRO A 157 13.72 4.80 -26.49
N SER A 158 13.86 4.16 -25.33
CA SER A 158 14.92 3.17 -25.08
C SER A 158 14.49 2.13 -24.03
N ARG A 159 15.21 1.00 -23.99
CA ARG A 159 14.99 -0.06 -22.99
C ARG A 159 15.23 0.35 -21.54
N ASP A 160 16.02 1.39 -21.33
CA ASP A 160 16.30 1.95 -20.00
C ASP A 160 15.20 2.89 -19.54
N ASN A 161 14.56 3.60 -20.48
CA ASN A 161 13.42 4.49 -20.23
C ASN A 161 12.23 4.13 -21.13
N PRO A 162 11.64 2.93 -20.98
CA PRO A 162 10.59 2.46 -21.85
C PRO A 162 9.24 3.14 -21.54
N PHE A 163 8.43 3.37 -22.57
CA PHE A 163 7.12 4.01 -22.48
C PHE A 163 6.20 3.35 -21.47
N TYR A 164 6.21 2.01 -21.34
CA TYR A 164 5.35 1.33 -20.38
C TYR A 164 5.66 1.73 -18.92
N LEU A 165 6.92 2.04 -18.57
CA LEU A 165 7.26 2.52 -17.23
C LEU A 165 6.83 3.97 -17.02
N GLN A 166 6.88 4.79 -18.07
CA GLN A 166 6.29 6.13 -18.01
C GLN A 166 4.77 6.05 -17.77
N VAL A 167 4.08 5.12 -18.44
CA VAL A 167 2.65 4.87 -18.20
C VAL A 167 2.40 4.47 -16.74
N VAL A 168 3.20 3.55 -16.18
CA VAL A 168 3.07 3.16 -14.76
C VAL A 168 3.23 4.37 -13.84
N LYS A 169 4.28 5.17 -14.07
CA LYS A 169 4.55 6.38 -13.28
C LYS A 169 3.40 7.37 -13.33
N GLU A 170 2.89 7.66 -14.52
CA GLU A 170 1.74 8.57 -14.70
C GLU A 170 0.48 8.01 -14.04
N ALA A 171 0.14 6.74 -14.29
CA ALA A 171 -1.04 6.09 -13.72
C ALA A 171 -1.07 6.15 -12.19
N CYS A 172 0.08 6.03 -11.52
CA CYS A 172 0.20 6.14 -10.07
C CYS A 172 -0.14 7.55 -9.54
N THR A 173 -0.11 8.59 -10.37
CA THR A 173 -0.50 9.95 -9.96
C THR A 173 -2.00 10.23 -10.15
N TRP A 174 -2.71 9.41 -10.92
CA TRP A 174 -4.09 9.71 -11.33
C TRP A 174 -5.12 9.47 -10.23
N GLY A 175 -4.81 8.61 -9.24
CA GLY A 175 -5.71 8.30 -8.13
C GLY A 175 -5.04 7.45 -7.05
N THR A 176 -5.78 7.19 -5.97
CA THR A 176 -5.26 6.46 -4.80
C THR A 176 -4.95 4.98 -5.13
N PRO A 177 -4.10 4.30 -4.33
CA PRO A 177 -3.83 2.87 -4.50
C PRO A 177 -5.07 1.97 -4.41
N GLU A 178 -6.16 2.45 -3.80
CA GLU A 178 -7.44 1.76 -3.68
C GLU A 178 -8.39 2.00 -4.86
N GLN A 179 -8.02 2.89 -5.79
CA GLN A 179 -8.89 3.29 -6.90
C GLN A 179 -8.25 3.07 -8.27
N VAL A 180 -6.94 3.29 -8.39
CA VAL A 180 -6.19 3.09 -9.63
C VAL A 180 -5.22 1.93 -9.49
N PHE A 181 -5.38 0.96 -10.39
CA PHE A 181 -4.67 -0.31 -10.44
C PHE A 181 -3.99 -0.48 -11.81
N LEU A 182 -3.09 -1.44 -11.93
CA LEU A 182 -2.32 -1.66 -13.16
C LEU A 182 -2.74 -2.96 -13.83
N GLU A 183 -2.91 -2.96 -15.15
CA GLU A 183 -3.06 -4.16 -15.96
C GLU A 183 -1.76 -4.41 -16.73
N VAL A 184 -1.16 -5.59 -16.52
CA VAL A 184 0.19 -5.93 -17.01
C VAL A 184 0.17 -7.30 -17.69
N GLY A 185 0.29 -7.31 -19.01
CA GLY A 185 0.49 -8.52 -19.78
C GLY A 185 1.97 -8.77 -20.05
N THR A 186 2.59 -9.79 -19.46
CA THR A 186 4.01 -10.11 -19.71
C THR A 186 4.32 -11.58 -19.43
N THR A 187 5.25 -12.14 -20.21
CA THR A 187 5.87 -13.45 -19.97
C THR A 187 7.30 -13.32 -19.42
N GLN A 188 7.75 -12.09 -19.18
CA GLN A 188 9.12 -11.77 -18.75
C GLN A 188 9.10 -11.25 -17.30
N PRO A 189 9.64 -12.02 -16.34
CA PRO A 189 9.75 -11.59 -14.94
C PRO A 189 10.45 -10.25 -14.77
N GLU A 190 11.50 -9.97 -15.55
CA GLU A 190 12.23 -8.69 -15.48
C GLU A 190 11.35 -7.45 -15.74
N ILE A 191 10.40 -7.56 -16.67
CA ILE A 191 9.45 -6.46 -16.95
C ILE A 191 8.54 -6.26 -15.76
N LEU A 192 7.98 -7.35 -15.21
CA LEU A 192 7.10 -7.29 -14.06
C LEU A 192 7.84 -6.75 -12.82
N LYS A 193 9.12 -7.15 -12.63
CA LYS A 193 9.99 -6.66 -11.55
C LYS A 193 10.17 -5.15 -11.62
N LYS A 194 10.47 -4.63 -12.82
CA LYS A 194 10.58 -3.17 -13.04
C LYS A 194 9.27 -2.48 -12.67
N ILE A 195 8.13 -2.98 -13.14
CA ILE A 195 6.82 -2.39 -12.82
C ILE A 195 6.52 -2.42 -11.32
N ARG A 196 6.75 -3.56 -10.65
CA ARG A 196 6.55 -3.71 -9.20
C ARG A 196 7.46 -2.77 -8.40
N ASN A 197 8.71 -2.58 -8.82
CA ASN A 197 9.62 -1.62 -8.18
C ASN A 197 9.13 -0.16 -8.29
N PHE A 198 8.53 0.22 -9.42
CA PHE A 198 7.98 1.57 -9.61
C PHE A 198 6.63 1.78 -8.89
N ALA A 199 5.89 0.70 -8.65
CA ALA A 199 4.54 0.74 -8.09
C ALA A 199 4.36 -0.35 -7.01
N PRO A 200 5.11 -0.28 -5.89
CA PRO A 200 5.11 -1.32 -4.85
C PRO A 200 3.75 -1.49 -4.18
N GLU A 201 2.98 -0.41 -4.05
CA GLU A 201 1.69 -0.36 -3.39
C GLU A 201 0.50 -0.70 -4.30
N ARG A 202 0.70 -0.73 -5.62
CA ARG A 202 -0.39 -0.91 -6.59
C ARG A 202 -0.80 -2.36 -6.75
N LEU A 203 -2.11 -2.61 -6.78
CA LEU A 203 -2.63 -3.88 -7.25
C LEU A 203 -2.33 -4.05 -8.75
N ILE A 204 -1.80 -5.20 -9.14
CA ILE A 204 -1.50 -5.55 -10.53
C ILE A 204 -2.41 -6.70 -10.97
N LEU A 205 -3.16 -6.50 -12.05
CA LEU A 205 -3.85 -7.55 -12.78
C LEU A 205 -2.93 -8.09 -13.88
N LEU A 206 -2.47 -9.32 -13.72
CA LEU A 206 -1.65 -9.99 -14.71
C LEU A 206 -2.46 -10.45 -15.92
N ARG A 207 -1.79 -10.51 -17.07
CA ARG A 207 -2.29 -11.13 -18.31
C ARG A 207 -1.18 -11.89 -19.04
N SER A 208 -1.59 -12.81 -19.90
CA SER A 208 -0.69 -13.54 -20.81
C SER A 208 0.46 -14.30 -20.13
N ILE A 209 0.27 -14.76 -18.90
CA ILE A 209 1.31 -15.45 -18.12
C ILE A 209 1.42 -16.95 -18.42
N TRP A 210 0.47 -17.49 -19.19
CA TRP A 210 0.33 -18.93 -19.42
C TRP A 210 1.10 -19.44 -20.64
N GLU A 211 1.76 -18.57 -21.40
CA GLU A 211 2.55 -18.95 -22.58
C GLU A 211 3.78 -19.80 -22.21
N ASP A 212 4.40 -19.53 -21.05
CA ASP A 212 5.58 -20.23 -20.55
C ASP A 212 5.38 -20.63 -19.08
N LYS A 213 4.90 -21.85 -18.87
CA LYS A 213 4.60 -22.38 -17.52
C LYS A 213 5.84 -22.50 -16.64
N SER A 214 7.06 -22.56 -17.19
CA SER A 214 8.28 -22.66 -16.38
C SER A 214 8.59 -21.38 -15.61
N LYS A 215 8.11 -20.24 -16.09
CA LYS A 215 8.29 -18.92 -15.46
C LYS A 215 7.14 -18.53 -14.55
N PHE A 216 6.11 -19.35 -14.45
CA PHE A 216 4.89 -19.04 -13.72
C PHE A 216 5.16 -18.73 -12.24
N SER A 217 5.93 -19.58 -11.56
CA SER A 217 6.30 -19.35 -10.16
C SER A 217 7.08 -18.06 -9.99
N GLU A 218 8.05 -17.79 -10.88
CA GLU A 218 8.88 -16.58 -10.82
C GLU A 218 8.06 -15.30 -11.07
N LEU A 219 7.13 -15.32 -12.04
CA LEU A 219 6.22 -14.21 -12.33
C LEU A 219 5.34 -13.88 -11.11
N ILE A 220 4.85 -14.90 -10.40
CA ILE A 220 4.06 -14.67 -9.18
C ILE A 220 4.96 -14.07 -8.09
N THR A 221 6.09 -14.70 -7.80
CA THR A 221 7.02 -14.22 -6.75
C THR A 221 7.45 -12.77 -6.99
N VAL A 222 7.80 -12.41 -8.23
CA VAL A 222 8.20 -11.05 -8.61
C VAL A 222 7.02 -10.08 -8.63
N GLY A 223 5.82 -10.57 -8.96
CA GLY A 223 4.61 -9.76 -9.05
C GLY A 223 4.00 -9.41 -7.69
N LEU A 224 4.21 -10.23 -6.65
CA LEU A 224 3.73 -9.95 -5.30
C LEU A 224 4.50 -8.77 -4.68
N ASN A 225 3.84 -8.04 -3.78
CA ASN A 225 4.52 -7.07 -2.93
C ASN A 225 5.21 -7.77 -1.74
N SER A 226 5.93 -7.00 -0.91
CA SER A 226 6.64 -7.50 0.28
C SER A 226 5.75 -8.23 1.29
N HIS A 227 4.44 -8.00 1.26
CA HIS A 227 3.47 -8.70 2.12
C HIS A 227 2.91 -9.98 1.49
N GLY A 228 3.32 -10.34 0.27
CA GLY A 228 2.73 -11.45 -0.49
C GLY A 228 1.33 -11.13 -1.01
N GLU A 229 1.05 -9.87 -1.32
CA GLU A 229 -0.25 -9.36 -1.79
C GLU A 229 -0.09 -8.51 -3.06
N GLY A 230 -1.16 -7.83 -3.49
CA GLY A 230 -1.08 -6.85 -4.58
C GLY A 230 -1.03 -7.43 -5.98
N LEU A 231 -1.38 -8.70 -6.17
CA LEU A 231 -1.38 -9.39 -7.47
C LEU A 231 -2.71 -10.11 -7.72
N LEU A 232 -3.26 -9.96 -8.92
CA LEU A 232 -4.40 -10.72 -9.42
C LEU A 232 -3.94 -11.59 -10.59
N ILE A 233 -4.27 -12.87 -10.53
CA ILE A 233 -3.76 -13.90 -11.44
C ILE A 233 -4.92 -14.43 -12.29
N PRO A 234 -4.88 -14.28 -13.62
CA PRO A 234 -5.97 -14.73 -14.48
C PRO A 234 -6.00 -16.26 -14.55
N VAL A 235 -7.16 -16.89 -14.40
CA VAL A 235 -7.32 -18.33 -14.64
C VAL A 235 -7.06 -18.64 -16.13
N PRO A 236 -6.36 -19.74 -16.48
CA PRO A 236 -6.15 -20.15 -17.86
C PRO A 236 -7.48 -20.35 -18.61
N GLN A 237 -7.61 -19.78 -19.81
CA GLN A 237 -8.85 -19.87 -20.59
C GLN A 237 -9.14 -21.30 -21.07
N ASP A 238 -8.11 -22.12 -21.28
CA ASP A 238 -8.24 -23.52 -21.67
C ASP A 238 -8.90 -24.39 -20.58
N PHE A 239 -8.98 -23.91 -19.33
CA PHE A 239 -9.71 -24.61 -18.28
C PHE A 239 -11.23 -24.56 -18.52
N LEU A 240 -11.74 -23.50 -19.15
CA LEU A 240 -13.20 -23.24 -19.27
C LEU A 240 -13.94 -24.27 -20.13
N SER A 241 -13.23 -24.97 -21.02
CA SER A 241 -13.78 -26.03 -21.87
C SER A 241 -13.70 -27.42 -21.24
N GLN A 242 -13.09 -27.56 -20.06
CA GLN A 242 -12.84 -28.84 -19.41
C GLN A 242 -13.96 -29.21 -18.43
N PRO A 243 -14.35 -30.49 -18.34
CA PRO A 243 -15.49 -30.93 -17.52
C PRO A 243 -15.23 -30.85 -16.01
N ASP A 244 -13.97 -30.83 -15.58
CA ASP A 244 -13.50 -30.78 -14.19
C ASP A 244 -13.00 -29.39 -13.78
N LEU A 245 -13.58 -28.34 -14.38
CA LEU A 245 -13.22 -26.93 -14.18
C LEU A 245 -13.03 -26.56 -12.70
N GLY A 246 -14.00 -26.88 -11.84
CA GLY A 246 -13.93 -26.54 -10.41
C GLY A 246 -12.71 -27.15 -9.72
N SER A 247 -12.36 -28.40 -10.02
CA SER A 247 -11.17 -29.06 -9.48
C SER A 247 -9.89 -28.38 -9.97
N LYS A 248 -9.81 -28.02 -11.24
CA LYS A 248 -8.62 -27.38 -11.82
C LYS A 248 -8.37 -25.99 -11.26
N VAL A 249 -9.42 -25.19 -11.09
CA VAL A 249 -9.29 -23.87 -10.47
C VAL A 249 -8.91 -23.99 -8.99
N LYS A 250 -9.44 -25.00 -8.29
CA LYS A 250 -9.03 -25.32 -6.92
C LYS A 250 -7.55 -25.69 -6.83
N ASP A 251 -7.07 -26.59 -7.68
CA ASP A 251 -5.67 -27.02 -7.70
C ASP A 251 -4.75 -25.84 -8.01
N LEU A 252 -5.14 -24.98 -8.96
CA LEU A 252 -4.38 -23.78 -9.27
C LEU A 252 -4.31 -22.80 -8.09
N ARG A 253 -5.42 -22.63 -7.35
CA ARG A 253 -5.44 -21.81 -6.13
C ARG A 253 -4.45 -22.35 -5.10
N GLU A 254 -4.40 -23.67 -4.91
CA GLU A 254 -3.46 -24.31 -4.00
C GLU A 254 -2.01 -24.11 -4.43
N GLU A 255 -1.72 -24.21 -5.74
CA GLU A 255 -0.40 -23.92 -6.30
C GLU A 255 0.04 -22.47 -6.04
N VAL A 256 -0.84 -21.49 -6.32
CA VAL A 256 -0.57 -20.06 -6.07
C VAL A 256 -0.34 -19.77 -4.58
N ASN A 257 -1.17 -20.34 -3.71
CA ASN A 257 -1.03 -20.15 -2.26
C ASN A 257 0.29 -20.73 -1.73
N LYS A 258 0.74 -21.86 -2.28
CA LYS A 258 2.03 -22.44 -1.93
C LYS A 258 3.20 -21.53 -2.34
N ILE A 259 3.14 -20.92 -3.52
CA ILE A 259 4.15 -19.94 -3.98
C ILE A 259 4.17 -18.73 -3.04
N LYS A 260 3.00 -18.21 -2.66
CA LYS A 260 2.89 -17.09 -1.71
C LYS A 260 3.50 -17.43 -0.34
N GLN A 261 3.23 -18.62 0.19
CA GLN A 261 3.77 -19.05 1.48
C GLN A 261 5.30 -19.20 1.45
N ASN A 262 5.86 -19.76 0.37
CA ASN A 262 7.31 -19.86 0.21
C ASN A 262 7.96 -18.48 0.13
N HIS A 263 7.35 -17.54 -0.61
CA HIS A 263 7.85 -16.18 -0.72
C HIS A 263 7.89 -15.45 0.63
N GLN A 264 6.84 -15.61 1.46
CA GLN A 264 6.80 -15.03 2.81
C GLN A 264 7.85 -15.65 3.75
N GLN A 265 8.23 -16.91 3.55
CA GLN A 265 9.29 -17.59 4.32
C GLN A 265 10.69 -17.17 3.86
N GLU A 266 10.92 -17.01 2.55
CA GLU A 266 12.17 -16.51 1.99
C GLU A 266 12.39 -15.04 2.36
N SER A 267 11.36 -14.19 2.31
CA SER A 267 11.45 -12.78 2.70
C SER A 267 11.77 -12.60 4.19
N SER A 268 11.35 -13.53 5.06
CA SER A 268 11.65 -13.48 6.51
C SER A 268 12.99 -14.12 6.90
N GLN A 269 13.70 -14.77 5.97
CA GLN A 269 15.09 -15.21 6.14
C GLN A 269 16.09 -14.25 5.47
N ASP A 270 15.69 -13.56 4.40
CA ASP A 270 16.43 -12.53 3.68
C ASP A 270 15.89 -11.11 3.98
N ASP A 271 15.69 -10.78 5.26
CA ASP A 271 15.36 -9.41 5.70
C ASP A 271 16.59 -8.48 5.66
N THR A 272 17.16 -8.40 4.46
CA THR A 272 17.94 -7.27 3.95
C THR A 272 17.40 -6.94 2.56
N TRP A 273 16.13 -6.54 2.48
CA TRP A 273 15.57 -5.99 1.23
C TRP A 273 15.82 -4.49 1.16
N THR A 274 16.66 -4.13 0.19
CA THR A 274 17.04 -2.77 -0.19
C THR A 274 16.01 -2.18 -1.16
N ALA A 275 15.58 -0.95 -0.91
CA ALA A 275 14.84 -0.16 -1.87
C ALA A 275 15.74 0.11 -3.09
N ASN A 276 15.36 -0.29 -4.30
CA ASN A 276 16.13 0.05 -5.50
C ASN A 276 15.87 1.50 -5.95
N VAL A 277 16.41 2.44 -5.19
CA VAL A 277 17.08 3.62 -5.76
C VAL A 277 18.56 3.34 -5.56
N CYS A 278 19.35 3.28 -6.64
CA CYS A 278 20.80 3.17 -6.54
C CYS A 278 21.36 4.51 -6.07
N LEU A 279 21.15 4.79 -4.79
CA LEU A 279 21.82 5.85 -4.05
C LEU A 279 23.04 5.21 -3.42
N LEU A 280 24.19 5.84 -3.59
CA LEU A 280 25.48 5.33 -3.13
C LEU A 280 25.56 5.18 -1.59
N LYS A 281 24.53 5.60 -0.85
CA LYS A 281 24.30 5.39 0.60
C LYS A 281 22.79 5.34 0.89
N GLN A 282 22.23 4.20 1.27
CA GLN A 282 20.82 4.11 1.71
C GLN A 282 20.71 4.29 3.23
N HIS A 283 19.78 5.13 3.68
CA HIS A 283 19.46 5.27 5.10
C HIS A 283 18.65 4.05 5.58
N PRO A 284 18.94 3.44 6.75
CA PRO A 284 18.24 2.23 7.24
C PRO A 284 16.71 2.36 7.34
N HIS A 285 16.22 3.58 7.52
CA HIS A 285 14.79 3.89 7.63
C HIS A 285 14.25 4.67 6.42
N GLN A 286 14.87 4.55 5.24
CA GLN A 286 14.48 5.28 4.04
C GLN A 286 12.99 5.14 3.72
N ASP A 287 12.47 3.91 3.68
CA ASP A 287 11.06 3.67 3.34
C ASP A 287 10.09 4.29 4.35
N LEU A 288 10.44 4.22 5.64
CA LEU A 288 9.67 4.85 6.70
C LEU A 288 9.63 6.38 6.54
N ILE A 289 10.76 7.00 6.19
CA ILE A 289 10.82 8.45 5.90
C ILE A 289 9.90 8.81 4.73
N LEU A 290 9.94 8.04 3.64
CA LEU A 290 9.11 8.27 2.46
C LEU A 290 7.62 8.12 2.79
N GLN A 291 7.24 7.06 3.51
CA GLN A 291 5.85 6.83 3.92
C GLN A 291 5.33 7.95 4.82
N LEU A 292 6.14 8.44 5.77
CA LEU A 292 5.77 9.55 6.65
C LEU A 292 5.55 10.87 5.88
N PHE A 293 6.34 11.11 4.84
CA PHE A 293 6.11 12.23 3.93
C PHE A 293 4.82 12.06 3.12
N ASP A 294 4.61 10.88 2.53
CA ASP A 294 3.46 10.60 1.66
C ASP A 294 2.11 10.69 2.42
N ILE A 295 2.07 10.37 3.73
CA ILE A 295 0.87 10.57 4.58
C ILE A 295 0.76 11.98 5.18
N GLY A 296 1.65 12.91 4.82
CA GLY A 296 1.65 14.28 5.30
C GLY A 296 1.95 14.44 6.79
N CYS A 297 2.75 13.53 7.37
CA CYS A 297 3.37 13.71 8.68
C CYS A 297 4.61 14.60 8.61
N LEU A 298 5.30 14.58 7.46
CA LEU A 298 6.43 15.44 7.15
C LEU A 298 6.03 16.32 5.95
N MET A 299 6.06 17.63 6.13
CA MET A 299 5.75 18.59 5.06
C MET A 299 6.87 19.63 4.97
N PHE A 300 7.26 20.02 3.77
CA PHE A 300 8.29 21.02 3.51
C PHE A 300 7.67 22.23 2.79
N GLY A 301 8.18 23.43 3.07
CA GLY A 301 7.58 24.71 2.68
C GLY A 301 7.61 25.76 3.81
N ASP A 302 7.17 26.98 3.55
CA ASP A 302 7.18 28.05 4.58
C ASP A 302 5.97 27.92 5.53
N TYR A 303 6.22 27.48 6.77
CA TYR A 303 5.19 27.33 7.82
C TYR A 303 5.46 28.27 9.00
N VAL A 304 4.47 29.09 9.36
CA VAL A 304 4.51 29.94 10.56
C VAL A 304 4.11 29.10 11.78
N GLN A 305 5.01 28.95 12.74
CA GLN A 305 4.71 28.28 14.01
C GLN A 305 3.88 29.14 14.95
N ALA A 306 3.31 28.52 15.99
CA ALA A 306 2.61 29.22 17.07
C ALA A 306 3.51 30.21 17.83
N SER A 307 4.84 30.08 17.73
CA SER A 307 5.84 31.03 18.25
C SER A 307 6.01 32.29 17.38
N GLY A 308 5.49 32.29 16.14
CA GLY A 308 5.71 33.35 15.15
C GLY A 308 6.94 33.14 14.27
N GLU A 309 7.75 32.12 14.53
CA GLU A 309 8.90 31.74 13.70
C GLU A 309 8.46 30.98 12.45
N THR A 310 9.11 31.25 11.32
CA THR A 310 8.89 30.53 10.06
C THR A 310 9.89 29.39 9.93
N PHE A 311 9.41 28.15 9.92
CA PHE A 311 10.22 26.99 9.56
C PHE A 311 9.96 26.60 8.11
N SER A 312 10.99 26.08 7.45
CA SER A 312 10.91 25.51 6.09
C SER A 312 10.28 24.11 6.06
N TYR A 313 9.72 23.65 7.19
CA TYR A 313 9.09 22.34 7.33
C TYR A 313 8.05 22.35 8.46
N TYR A 314 7.17 21.34 8.44
CA TYR A 314 6.16 21.06 9.47
C TYR A 314 6.09 19.56 9.74
N ILE A 315 6.10 19.19 11.03
CA ILE A 315 6.06 17.80 11.48
C ILE A 315 4.85 17.60 12.40
N ASP A 316 3.95 16.69 12.01
CA ASP A 316 2.80 16.29 12.84
C ASP A 316 2.67 14.76 12.88
N LEU A 317 3.40 14.16 13.80
CA LEU A 317 3.39 12.72 14.04
C LEU A 317 2.08 12.21 14.69
N ARG A 318 1.12 13.08 15.01
CA ARG A 318 -0.16 12.63 15.58
C ARG A 318 -1.02 11.88 14.56
N LYS A 319 -0.80 12.12 13.27
CA LYS A 319 -1.53 11.45 12.18
C LYS A 319 -1.14 9.98 12.03
N ILE A 320 0.01 9.55 12.54
CA ILE A 320 0.51 8.18 12.37
C ILE A 320 -0.46 7.15 12.97
N ILE A 321 -1.20 7.50 14.02
CA ILE A 321 -2.13 6.57 14.70
C ILE A 321 -3.29 6.11 13.80
N SER A 322 -3.57 6.85 12.72
CA SER A 322 -4.57 6.47 11.72
C SER A 322 -4.04 5.51 10.66
N ASN A 323 -2.74 5.18 10.70
CA ASN A 323 -2.05 4.29 9.75
C ASN A 323 -1.32 3.17 10.51
N PRO A 324 -2.01 2.08 10.90
CA PRO A 324 -1.46 1.05 11.81
C PRO A 324 -0.13 0.43 11.35
N ASN A 325 0.06 0.21 10.04
CA ASN A 325 1.29 -0.38 9.51
C ASN A 325 2.49 0.56 9.65
N ILE A 326 2.32 1.84 9.30
CA ILE A 326 3.37 2.87 9.46
C ILE A 326 3.64 3.07 10.94
N PHE A 327 2.58 3.08 11.76
CA PHE A 327 2.72 3.22 13.20
C PHE A 327 3.48 2.05 13.83
N GLN A 328 3.27 0.82 13.36
CA GLN A 328 4.05 -0.35 13.77
C GLN A 328 5.53 -0.18 13.43
N GLN A 329 5.88 0.25 12.21
CA GLN A 329 7.27 0.51 11.83
C GLN A 329 7.93 1.58 12.71
N VAL A 330 7.19 2.66 13.05
CA VAL A 330 7.66 3.66 14.02
C VAL A 330 7.96 3.01 15.37
N ILE A 331 7.04 2.20 15.90
CA ILE A 331 7.23 1.50 17.18
C ILE A 331 8.44 0.55 17.13
N GLU A 332 8.63 -0.17 16.03
CA GLU A 332 9.77 -1.09 15.84
C GLU A 332 11.10 -0.33 15.82
N ALA A 333 11.17 0.80 15.12
CA ALA A 333 12.38 1.63 15.05
C ALA A 333 12.76 2.24 16.41
N TYR A 334 11.79 2.68 17.21
CA TYR A 334 12.03 3.00 18.62
C TYR A 334 12.51 1.77 19.40
N GLY A 335 11.87 0.62 19.17
CA GLY A 335 12.17 -0.65 19.82
C GLY A 335 13.61 -1.10 19.62
N GLU A 336 14.22 -0.84 18.47
CA GLU A 336 15.64 -1.13 18.20
C GLU A 336 16.57 -0.41 19.18
N ILE A 337 16.31 0.87 19.44
CA ILE A 337 17.06 1.65 20.43
C ILE A 337 16.77 1.09 21.83
N LEU A 338 15.48 0.95 22.20
CA LEU A 338 15.10 0.55 23.55
C LEU A 338 15.62 -0.85 23.93
N LYS A 339 15.73 -1.79 22.99
CA LYS A 339 16.33 -3.12 23.21
C LYS A 339 17.80 -3.06 23.65
N THR A 340 18.51 -1.96 23.39
CA THR A 340 19.90 -1.76 23.81
C THR A 340 20.02 -1.16 25.22
N LEU A 341 18.92 -0.67 25.78
CA LEU A 341 18.88 0.00 27.07
C LEU A 341 18.41 -0.95 28.18
N THR A 342 18.71 -0.61 29.43
CA THR A 342 18.22 -1.35 30.61
C THR A 342 17.33 -0.43 31.43
N PHE A 343 16.05 -0.77 31.51
CA PHE A 343 15.06 -0.02 32.27
C PHE A 343 13.93 -0.93 32.77
N ASP A 344 13.23 -0.50 33.82
CA ASP A 344 12.07 -1.23 34.35
C ASP A 344 10.77 -0.80 33.65
N ARG A 345 10.65 0.46 33.24
CA ARG A 345 9.42 1.04 32.66
C ARG A 345 9.65 1.97 31.48
N VAL A 346 8.65 2.04 30.62
CA VAL A 346 8.54 3.05 29.53
C VAL A 346 7.63 4.19 29.98
N ALA A 347 8.05 5.43 29.78
CA ALA A 347 7.24 6.61 30.06
C ALA A 347 6.99 7.47 28.82
N GLY A 348 5.73 7.57 28.38
CA GLY A 348 5.34 8.44 27.26
C GLY A 348 4.99 9.85 27.72
N ILE A 349 5.42 10.88 27.00
CA ILE A 349 5.10 12.29 27.27
C ILE A 349 3.77 12.71 26.61
N PRO A 350 2.73 13.11 27.38
CA PRO A 350 1.44 13.42 26.77
C PRO A 350 1.41 14.70 25.91
N TYR A 351 0.66 14.74 24.81
CA TYR A 351 -0.19 13.68 24.24
C TYR A 351 0.44 12.95 23.04
N GLY A 352 1.52 13.51 22.46
CA GLY A 352 2.08 13.07 21.18
C GLY A 352 2.64 11.65 21.23
N SER A 353 3.40 11.32 22.28
CA SER A 353 4.09 10.04 22.40
C SER A 353 3.36 9.00 23.25
N LEU A 354 2.15 9.30 23.76
CA LEU A 354 1.35 8.33 24.51
C LEU A 354 0.97 7.09 23.68
N PRO A 355 0.48 7.21 22.44
CA PRO A 355 0.23 6.05 21.59
C PRO A 355 1.52 5.25 21.38
N THR A 356 2.62 5.92 21.05
CA THR A 356 3.92 5.28 20.77
C THR A 356 4.43 4.50 21.98
N ALA A 357 4.40 5.10 23.16
CA ALA A 357 4.82 4.44 24.40
C ALA A 357 3.88 3.28 24.79
N THR A 358 2.60 3.36 24.45
CA THR A 358 1.67 2.22 24.59
C THR A 358 2.07 1.08 23.65
N GLY A 359 2.37 1.39 22.39
CA GLY A 359 2.87 0.41 21.42
C GLY A 359 4.17 -0.25 21.85
N LEU A 360 5.13 0.54 22.34
CA LEU A 360 6.41 0.04 22.85
C LEU A 360 6.24 -0.84 24.09
N SER A 361 5.32 -0.48 24.98
CA SER A 361 4.98 -1.29 26.16
C SER A 361 4.49 -2.67 25.76
N LEU A 362 3.62 -2.75 24.74
CA LEU A 362 3.11 -4.02 24.21
C LEU A 362 4.21 -4.80 23.46
N LEU A 363 5.00 -4.12 22.62
CA LEU A 363 6.04 -4.76 21.80
C LEU A 363 7.16 -5.36 22.66
N LEU A 364 7.64 -4.60 23.65
CA LEU A 364 8.78 -4.98 24.48
C LEU A 364 8.36 -5.67 25.79
N ASN A 365 7.05 -5.78 26.05
CA ASN A 365 6.49 -6.30 27.29
C ASN A 365 7.02 -5.60 28.55
N HIS A 366 7.24 -4.28 28.47
CA HIS A 366 7.63 -3.44 29.60
C HIS A 366 6.43 -2.62 30.11
N PRO A 367 6.17 -2.57 31.43
CA PRO A 367 5.10 -1.75 31.97
C PRO A 367 5.23 -0.26 31.63
N MET A 368 4.12 0.36 31.23
CA MET A 368 4.05 1.78 30.90
C MET A 368 3.62 2.64 32.10
N ILE A 369 4.19 3.84 32.20
CA ILE A 369 3.71 4.96 33.03
C ILE A 369 3.64 6.24 32.19
N PHE A 370 3.02 7.31 32.69
CA PHE A 370 3.16 8.63 32.08
C PHE A 370 2.89 9.77 33.07
N PRO A 371 3.61 10.92 32.96
CA PRO A 371 3.34 12.08 33.78
C PRO A 371 2.08 12.80 33.29
N ARG A 372 1.17 13.17 34.20
CA ARG A 372 -0.03 13.94 33.83
C ARG A 372 0.35 15.35 33.37
N LYS A 373 -0.39 15.84 32.36
CA LYS A 373 -0.25 17.22 31.88
C LYS A 373 -0.87 18.23 32.86
N GLU A 374 -2.03 17.91 33.42
CA GLU A 374 -2.80 18.76 34.34
C GLU A 374 -2.82 18.19 35.77
N VAL A 375 -2.77 19.07 36.78
CA VAL A 375 -2.90 18.69 38.19
C VAL A 375 -4.38 18.81 38.59
N LYS A 376 -5.02 17.68 38.95
CA LYS A 376 -6.42 17.71 39.47
C LYS A 376 -6.46 18.40 40.84
N ALA A 377 -7.39 19.33 41.02
CA ALA A 377 -7.62 20.03 42.29
C ALA A 377 -8.18 19.13 43.41
N HIS A 378 -8.83 18.00 43.06
CA HIS A 378 -9.43 17.06 44.02
C HIS A 378 -9.12 15.60 43.65
N GLY A 379 -8.73 14.80 44.66
CA GLY A 379 -8.33 13.39 44.54
C GLY A 379 -6.92 13.11 45.07
N THR A 380 -6.48 11.84 45.05
CA THR A 380 -5.07 11.50 45.31
C THR A 380 -4.19 12.28 44.32
N ARG A 381 -3.32 13.17 44.82
CA ARG A 381 -2.45 14.09 44.05
C ARG A 381 -1.35 13.38 43.25
N ARG A 382 -1.69 12.28 42.56
CA ARG A 382 -0.78 11.49 41.75
C ARG A 382 -0.41 12.29 40.49
N VAL A 383 0.89 12.55 40.37
CA VAL A 383 1.50 13.28 39.24
C VAL A 383 1.78 12.34 38.06
N ILE A 384 1.80 11.03 38.30
CA ILE A 384 2.10 9.97 37.33
C ILE A 384 0.95 8.95 37.31
N GLU A 385 0.59 8.50 36.12
CA GLU A 385 -0.34 7.38 35.89
C GLU A 385 0.42 6.07 35.68
N GLY A 386 -0.19 4.98 36.12
CA GLY A 386 0.44 3.66 36.18
C GLY A 386 1.00 3.33 37.58
N ASN A 387 1.24 2.05 37.83
CA ASN A 387 1.80 1.56 39.10
C ASN A 387 3.31 1.52 38.99
N PHE A 388 4.06 1.85 40.05
CA PHE A 388 5.52 1.78 40.07
C PHE A 388 6.06 1.65 41.50
N GLN A 389 7.32 1.29 41.62
CA GLN A 389 8.08 1.28 42.88
C GLN A 389 9.18 2.34 42.85
N VAL A 390 9.42 2.97 44.00
CA VAL A 390 10.50 3.96 44.15
C VAL A 390 11.85 3.28 43.88
N GLY A 391 12.70 3.93 43.09
CA GLY A 391 14.00 3.42 42.68
C GLY A 391 14.01 2.68 41.34
N GLU A 392 12.86 2.37 40.75
CA GLU A 392 12.79 1.79 39.40
C GLU A 392 13.34 2.77 38.35
N THR A 393 13.96 2.20 37.33
CA THR A 393 14.56 2.89 36.18
C THR A 393 13.56 3.06 35.06
N VAL A 394 13.55 4.24 34.43
CA VAL A 394 12.55 4.64 33.44
C VAL A 394 13.23 5.22 32.21
N VAL A 395 12.86 4.71 31.04
CA VAL A 395 13.15 5.36 29.76
C VAL A 395 11.99 6.29 29.39
N VAL A 396 12.30 7.54 29.06
CA VAL A 396 11.30 8.52 28.60
C VAL A 396 11.25 8.50 27.08
N VAL A 397 10.04 8.43 26.52
CA VAL A 397 9.78 8.45 25.09
C VAL A 397 9.02 9.73 24.75
N ASP A 398 9.52 10.49 23.77
CA ASP A 398 8.85 11.67 23.22
C ASP A 398 8.81 11.64 21.68
N ASP A 399 7.99 12.46 21.04
CA ASP A 399 7.81 12.45 19.58
C ASP A 399 8.96 13.15 18.84
N ILE A 400 9.16 14.45 19.08
CA ILE A 400 10.17 15.27 18.41
C ILE A 400 10.99 16.09 19.42
N LEU A 401 12.30 16.09 19.22
CA LEU A 401 13.22 16.89 20.01
C LEU A 401 13.54 18.22 19.32
N ILE A 402 12.82 19.29 19.68
CA ILE A 402 13.09 20.66 19.21
C ILE A 402 13.87 21.47 20.25
N SER A 403 13.30 21.75 21.43
CA SER A 403 13.95 22.53 22.50
C SER A 403 14.34 21.70 23.73
N GLY A 404 13.89 20.44 23.76
CA GLY A 404 14.01 19.52 24.90
C GLY A 404 13.12 19.84 26.10
N LYS A 405 12.37 20.95 26.08
CA LYS A 405 11.59 21.41 27.24
C LYS A 405 10.54 20.38 27.70
N SER A 406 9.77 19.83 26.78
CA SER A 406 8.71 18.84 27.06
C SER A 406 9.29 17.58 27.73
N ALA A 407 10.32 16.98 27.12
CA ALA A 407 11.00 15.82 27.65
C ALA A 407 11.64 16.06 29.02
N ILE A 408 12.31 17.20 29.23
CA ILE A 408 12.92 17.55 30.52
C ILE A 408 11.84 17.74 31.61
N GLU A 409 10.79 18.51 31.33
CA GLU A 409 9.70 18.72 32.30
C GLU A 409 8.99 17.42 32.68
N GLY A 410 8.81 16.52 31.71
CA GLY A 410 8.29 15.18 31.95
C GLY A 410 9.21 14.30 32.79
N ALA A 411 10.51 14.29 32.46
CA ALA A 411 11.52 13.54 33.20
C ALA A 411 11.65 14.03 34.66
N GLU A 412 11.63 15.34 34.91
CA GLU A 412 11.65 15.91 36.26
C GLU A 412 10.41 15.54 37.07
N LYS A 413 9.22 15.51 36.44
CA LYS A 413 8.00 15.02 37.10
C LYS A 413 8.13 13.54 37.48
N ILE A 414 8.74 12.73 36.63
CA ILE A 414 8.98 11.30 36.90
C ILE A 414 9.98 11.15 38.06
N LYS A 415 11.09 11.88 38.03
CA LYS A 415 12.08 11.92 39.13
C LYS A 415 11.48 12.37 40.46
N SER A 416 10.57 13.34 40.45
CA SER A 416 9.90 13.84 41.66
C SER A 416 9.07 12.77 42.39
N ALA A 417 8.70 11.68 41.71
CA ALA A 417 8.01 10.54 42.29
C ALA A 417 8.96 9.44 42.81
N GLY A 418 10.27 9.67 42.80
CA GLY A 418 11.29 8.74 43.29
C GLY A 418 11.76 7.71 42.25
N LEU A 419 11.50 7.94 40.96
CA LEU A 419 11.97 7.10 39.86
C LEU A 419 13.29 7.62 39.29
N LEU A 420 14.09 6.73 38.71
CA LEU A 420 15.37 7.07 38.07
C LEU A 420 15.17 7.22 36.56
N VAL A 421 15.45 8.39 36.00
CA VAL A 421 15.38 8.63 34.55
C VAL A 421 16.80 8.85 34.02
N ASN A 422 17.27 7.93 33.19
CA ASN A 422 18.61 7.96 32.59
C ASN A 422 18.53 8.33 31.11
N ASP A 423 17.59 7.73 30.38
CA ASP A 423 17.54 7.76 28.92
C ASP A 423 16.28 8.46 28.41
N ILE A 424 16.45 9.28 27.37
CA ILE A 424 15.35 9.92 26.65
C ILE A 424 15.47 9.56 25.18
N VAL A 425 14.45 8.89 24.65
CA VAL A 425 14.39 8.43 23.26
C VAL A 425 13.31 9.21 22.52
N VAL A 426 13.67 9.82 21.40
CA VAL A 426 12.73 10.54 20.53
C VAL A 426 12.68 9.93 19.13
N PHE A 427 11.60 10.18 18.39
CA PHE A 427 11.53 9.71 17.00
C PHE A 427 12.43 10.58 16.13
N ILE A 428 12.23 11.90 16.19
CA ILE A 428 12.94 12.86 15.34
C ILE A 428 13.75 13.82 16.20
N ASP A 429 15.05 13.91 15.93
CA ASP A 429 15.92 14.98 16.41
C ASP A 429 15.96 16.11 15.39
N HIS A 430 15.48 17.30 15.80
CA HIS A 430 15.56 18.49 14.97
C HIS A 430 17.01 18.90 14.64
N GLY A 431 17.96 18.56 15.52
CA GLY A 431 19.33 19.05 15.47
C GLY A 431 19.57 20.29 16.34
N GLY A 432 20.82 20.76 16.37
CA GLY A 432 21.27 21.86 17.23
C GLY A 432 21.79 21.39 18.61
N PRO A 433 21.97 22.30 19.59
CA PRO A 433 22.64 22.02 20.87
C PRO A 433 21.74 21.29 21.90
N VAL A 434 20.59 20.76 21.47
CA VAL A 434 19.53 20.29 22.37
C VAL A 434 19.91 18.97 23.05
N LYS A 435 20.58 18.06 22.34
CA LYS A 435 21.15 16.84 22.93
C LYS A 435 22.18 17.15 24.01
N ASP A 436 23.00 18.19 23.83
CA ASP A 436 23.98 18.60 24.84
C ASP A 436 23.31 19.23 26.06
N LYS A 437 22.20 19.95 25.86
CA LYS A 437 21.35 20.43 26.95
C LYS A 437 20.74 19.27 27.74
N LEU A 438 20.30 18.19 27.10
CA LEU A 438 19.83 16.99 27.79
C LEU A 438 20.94 16.33 28.62
N ARG A 439 22.13 16.18 28.03
CA ARG A 439 23.31 15.64 28.73
C ARG A 439 23.72 16.46 29.94
N SER A 440 23.64 17.80 29.87
CA SER A 440 23.94 18.67 31.03
C SER A 440 22.92 18.55 32.16
N HIS A 441 21.71 18.06 31.87
CA HIS A 441 20.69 17.72 32.88
C HIS A 441 20.77 16.25 33.34
N GLY A 442 21.81 15.52 32.91
CA GLY A 442 22.07 14.13 33.30
C GLY A 442 21.24 13.10 32.53
N TYR A 443 20.72 13.45 31.35
CA TYR A 443 19.97 12.54 30.49
C TYR A 443 20.80 12.13 29.28
N GLN A 444 20.77 10.86 28.91
CA GLN A 444 21.36 10.38 27.67
C GLN A 444 20.30 10.40 26.56
N PRO A 445 20.46 11.24 25.51
CA PRO A 445 19.46 11.36 24.47
C PRO A 445 19.74 10.44 23.28
N TYR A 446 18.68 9.81 22.77
CA TYR A 446 18.66 8.98 21.58
C TYR A 446 17.60 9.46 20.62
N SER A 447 17.83 9.28 19.32
CA SER A 447 16.86 9.61 18.27
C SER A 447 16.87 8.52 17.21
N VAL A 448 15.69 8.15 16.70
CA VAL A 448 15.57 7.21 15.57
C VAL A 448 16.05 7.89 14.28
N LEU A 449 15.63 9.13 14.05
CA LEU A 449 15.94 9.93 12.88
C LEU A 449 16.45 11.30 13.29
N THR A 450 17.31 11.89 12.49
CA THR A 450 17.61 13.32 12.50
C THR A 450 16.88 14.01 11.35
N LEU A 451 16.60 15.30 11.52
CA LEU A 451 15.97 16.09 10.46
C LEU A 451 16.86 16.22 9.22
N ALA A 452 18.18 16.19 9.39
CA ALA A 452 19.13 16.11 8.29
C ALA A 452 18.97 14.81 7.49
N GLU A 453 18.97 13.65 8.15
CA GLU A 453 18.77 12.35 7.49
C GLU A 453 17.43 12.29 6.75
N ILE A 454 16.36 12.83 7.34
CA ILE A 454 15.04 12.92 6.69
C ILE A 454 15.13 13.75 5.41
N THR A 455 15.77 14.93 5.49
CA THR A 455 15.82 15.89 4.39
C THR A 455 16.68 15.36 3.23
N ASP A 456 17.84 14.81 3.54
CA ASP A 456 18.74 14.18 2.55
C ASP A 456 18.03 13.02 1.85
N THR A 457 17.37 12.15 2.62
CA THR A 457 16.63 10.99 2.07
C THR A 457 15.50 11.44 1.14
N LEU A 458 14.72 12.46 1.52
CA LEU A 458 13.60 12.94 0.71
C LEU A 458 14.08 13.64 -0.56
N TYR A 459 15.19 14.39 -0.50
CA TYR A 459 15.78 15.01 -1.69
C TYR A 459 16.35 13.95 -2.64
N GLU A 460 17.11 12.98 -2.13
CA GLU A 460 17.66 11.89 -2.92
C GLU A 460 16.57 11.01 -3.57
N ALA A 461 15.42 10.85 -2.92
CA ALA A 461 14.26 10.15 -3.46
C ALA A 461 13.38 11.00 -4.40
N GLY A 462 13.77 12.25 -4.68
CA GLY A 462 13.02 13.18 -5.54
C GLY A 462 11.68 13.63 -4.98
N ARG A 463 11.50 13.56 -3.65
CA ARG A 463 10.31 14.09 -2.93
C ARG A 463 10.44 15.57 -2.58
N LEU A 464 11.66 16.11 -2.55
CA LEU A 464 11.94 17.55 -2.40
C LEU A 464 12.52 18.13 -3.68
N THR A 465 12.13 19.36 -3.98
CA THR A 465 12.77 20.18 -5.01
C THR A 465 14.13 20.72 -4.53
N GLU A 466 15.00 21.08 -5.47
CA GLU A 466 16.28 21.76 -5.17
C GLU A 466 16.08 23.01 -4.30
N ALA A 467 14.98 23.75 -4.53
CA ALA A 467 14.64 24.95 -3.79
C ALA A 467 14.27 24.64 -2.33
N GLU A 468 13.47 23.61 -2.08
CA GLU A 468 13.08 23.17 -0.74
C GLU A 468 14.28 22.63 0.04
N TYR A 469 15.11 21.82 -0.62
CA TYR A 469 16.35 21.27 -0.05
C TYR A 469 17.36 22.38 0.30
N SER A 470 17.62 23.30 -0.63
CA SER A 470 18.50 24.45 -0.39
C SER A 470 17.96 25.41 0.68
N CYS A 471 16.64 25.59 0.77
CA CYS A 471 16.02 26.41 1.80
C CYS A 471 16.25 25.83 3.20
N PHE A 472 16.21 24.51 3.34
CA PHE A 472 16.56 23.82 4.58
C PHE A 472 18.04 24.01 4.93
N LEU A 473 18.96 23.74 4.01
CA LEU A 473 20.41 23.88 4.26
C LEU A 473 20.81 25.31 4.66
N ASN A 474 20.24 26.33 4.03
CA ASN A 474 20.59 27.73 4.28
C ASN A 474 19.98 28.32 5.57
N ARG A 475 18.94 27.71 6.14
CA ARG A 475 18.27 28.16 7.38
C ARG A 475 18.62 27.32 8.61
N SER A 476 19.47 26.29 8.45
CA SER A 476 19.90 25.38 9.52
C SER A 476 21.10 25.88 10.34
N HIS A 477 21.44 27.18 10.25
CA HIS A 477 22.53 27.83 10.99
C HIS A 477 22.04 28.89 11.98
#